data_AF-A0A1A0KZ25-F1
#
_entry.id   AF-A0A1A0KZ25-F1
#
_cell.length_a   1.000
_cell.length_b   1.000
_cell.length_c   1.000
_cell.angle_alpha   90.00
_cell.angle_beta   90.00
_cell.angle_gamma   90.00
#
_symmetry.space_group_name_H-M   'P 1'
#
loop_
_entity.id
_entity.type
_entity.pdbx_description
1 polymer ?
#
loop_
_entity_poly.entity_id
_entity_poly.type
_entity_poly.pdbx_seq_one_letter_code
_entity_poly.pdbx_strand_id
1 'polypeptide(L)'
;MWTLRDPQNVGHEWQRVRDALGIPEDVTAHSFRGAVAAILDDAGLSARVTADVLMHVDPAMTQRHYMAGGRVHRAAADALDRAVSGQF
;
A
#
# COMPACT_ATOMS: atom_id res chain seq x y z
N MET A 1 -7.46 17.43 -26.86
CA MET A 1 -6.84 18.77 -26.74
C MET A 1 -6.42 18.93 -25.29
N TRP A 2 -5.16 19.19 -24.99
CA TRP A 2 -4.70 19.39 -23.61
C TRP A 2 -5.19 20.76 -23.13
N THR A 3 -5.99 20.77 -22.07
CA THR A 3 -6.47 22.00 -21.43
C THR A 3 -5.77 22.13 -20.08
N LEU A 4 -5.15 23.28 -19.81
CA LEU A 4 -4.42 23.50 -18.55
C LEU A 4 -5.36 23.28 -17.35
N ARG A 5 -4.96 22.39 -16.41
CA ARG A 5 -5.74 21.95 -15.23
C ARG A 5 -6.96 21.08 -15.51
N ASP A 6 -7.12 20.53 -16.71
CA ASP A 6 -8.11 19.47 -16.92
C ASP A 6 -7.73 18.23 -16.08
N PRO A 7 -8.60 17.78 -15.16
CA PRO A 7 -8.35 16.59 -14.33
C PRO A 7 -8.10 15.32 -15.16
N GLN A 8 -8.60 15.27 -16.39
CA GLN A 8 -8.50 14.09 -17.25
C GLN A 8 -7.18 14.00 -18.01
N ASN A 9 -6.37 15.05 -18.03
CA ASN A 9 -5.09 15.03 -18.75
C ASN A 9 -4.20 13.87 -18.31
N VAL A 10 -4.07 13.67 -16.99
CA VAL A 10 -3.27 12.56 -16.43
C VAL A 10 -3.89 11.21 -16.79
N GLY A 11 -5.22 11.10 -16.78
CA GLY A 11 -5.93 9.88 -17.16
C GLY A 11 -5.68 9.49 -18.62
N HIS A 12 -5.75 10.47 -19.53
CA HIS A 12 -5.49 10.24 -20.96
C HIS A 12 -4.03 9.90 -21.26
N GLU A 13 -3.07 10.55 -20.60
CA GLU A 13 -1.66 10.17 -20.71
C GLU A 13 -1.43 8.77 -20.16
N TRP A 14 -2.02 8.45 -19.00
CA TRP A 14 -1.92 7.12 -18.42
C TRP A 14 -2.48 6.06 -19.35
N GLN A 15 -3.64 6.29 -19.97
CA GLN A 15 -4.20 5.38 -20.96
C GLN A 15 -3.23 5.12 -22.11
N ARG A 16 -2.66 6.17 -22.70
CA ARG A 16 -1.69 6.02 -23.79
C ARG A 16 -0.47 5.19 -23.40
N VAL A 17 0.12 5.49 -22.24
CA VAL A 17 1.31 4.77 -21.74
C VAL A 17 0.97 3.31 -21.42
N ARG A 18 -0.17 3.07 -20.77
CA ARG A 18 -0.65 1.74 -20.42
C ARG A 18 -0.83 0.88 -21.66
N ASP A 19 -1.51 1.41 -22.68
CA ASP A 19 -1.76 0.72 -23.95
C ASP A 19 -0.44 0.40 -24.68
N ALA A 20 0.50 1.36 -24.71
CA ALA A 20 1.82 1.18 -25.32
C ALA A 20 2.69 0.13 -24.62
N LEU A 21 2.51 -0.05 -23.31
CA LEU A 21 3.25 -1.03 -22.50
C LEU A 21 2.52 -2.39 -22.39
N GLY A 22 1.33 -2.54 -22.99
CA GLY A 22 0.52 -3.76 -22.88
C GLY A 22 0.05 -4.06 -21.45
N ILE A 23 -0.11 -3.03 -20.62
CA ILE A 23 -0.57 -3.18 -19.24
C ILE A 23 -2.11 -3.38 -19.25
N PRO A 24 -2.65 -4.33 -18.45
CA PRO A 24 -4.09 -4.58 -18.38
C PRO A 24 -4.92 -3.33 -18.04
N GLU A 25 -6.11 -3.22 -18.64
CA GLU A 25 -6.99 -2.03 -18.53
C GLU A 25 -7.48 -1.73 -17.11
N ASP A 26 -7.54 -2.75 -16.26
CA ASP A 26 -7.93 -2.66 -14.84
C ASP A 26 -6.81 -2.12 -13.94
N VAL A 27 -5.59 -1.92 -14.48
CA VAL A 27 -4.50 -1.22 -13.78
C VAL A 27 -4.72 0.29 -13.86
N THR A 28 -5.15 0.84 -12.73
CA THR A 28 -5.47 2.27 -12.57
C THR A 28 -4.44 2.96 -11.67
N ALA A 29 -4.55 4.28 -11.53
CA ALA A 29 -3.79 5.02 -10.51
C ALA A 29 -4.02 4.46 -9.09
N HIS A 30 -5.20 3.89 -8.83
CA HIS A 30 -5.52 3.24 -7.55
C HIS A 30 -4.69 1.97 -7.32
N SER A 31 -4.34 1.23 -8.37
CA SER A 31 -3.48 0.05 -8.27
C SER A 31 -2.08 0.41 -7.77
N PHE A 32 -1.51 1.54 -8.24
CA PHE A 32 -0.22 2.04 -7.74
C PHE A 32 -0.27 2.46 -6.27
N ARG A 33 -1.39 3.04 -5.84
CA ARG A 33 -1.61 3.35 -4.42
C ARG A 33 -1.58 2.08 -3.56
N GLY A 34 -2.17 0.99 -4.04
CA GLY A 34 -2.06 -0.32 -3.38
C GLY A 34 -0.63 -0.86 -3.33
N ALA A 35 0.13 -0.71 -4.42
CA ALA A 35 1.53 -1.11 -4.46
C ALA A 35 2.39 -0.34 -3.45
N VAL A 36 2.19 0.98 -3.30
CA VAL A 36 2.88 1.79 -2.28
C VAL A 36 2.58 1.25 -0.88
N ALA A 37 1.32 0.95 -0.58
CA ALA A 37 0.93 0.45 0.72
C ALA A 37 1.56 -0.92 1.04
N ALA A 38 1.60 -1.83 0.05
CA ALA A 38 2.26 -3.12 0.19
C ALA A 38 3.77 -3.00 0.45
N ILE A 39 4.46 -2.09 -0.24
CA ILE A 39 5.90 -1.83 -0.03
C ILE A 39 6.17 -1.35 1.40
N LEU A 40 5.34 -0.43 1.91
CA LEU A 40 5.50 0.12 3.27
C LEU A 40 5.19 -0.94 4.35
N ASP A 41 4.21 -1.79 4.09
CA ASP A 41 3.84 -2.92 4.95
C ASP A 41 4.96 -3.99 4.99
N ASP A 42 5.53 -4.36 3.84
CA ASP A 42 6.68 -5.27 3.76
C ASP A 42 7.94 -4.69 4.42
N ALA A 43 8.10 -3.37 4.40
CA ALA A 43 9.15 -2.67 5.16
C ALA A 43 8.88 -2.67 6.69
N GLY A 44 7.76 -3.21 7.16
CA GLY A 44 7.40 -3.29 8.57
C GLY A 44 6.90 -1.98 9.18
N LEU A 45 6.49 -1.01 8.36
CA LEU A 45 5.94 0.25 8.85
C LEU A 45 4.53 0.06 9.39
N SER A 46 4.17 0.86 10.39
CA SER A 46 2.86 0.75 11.02
C SER A 46 1.72 1.20 10.10
N ALA A 47 0.51 0.72 10.39
CA ALA A 47 -0.71 1.13 9.71
C ALA A 47 -0.91 2.66 9.76
N ARG A 48 -0.50 3.31 10.84
CA ARG A 48 -0.60 4.76 11.01
C ARG A 48 0.35 5.51 10.08
N VAL A 49 1.63 5.13 10.04
CA VAL A 49 2.62 5.76 9.14
C VAL A 49 2.20 5.57 7.68
N THR A 50 1.73 4.38 7.33
CA THR A 50 1.23 4.10 5.98
C THR A 50 -0.04 4.91 5.68
N ALA A 51 -0.96 5.03 6.63
CA ALA A 51 -2.16 5.87 6.48
C ALA A 51 -1.85 7.35 6.26
N ASP A 52 -0.81 7.88 6.91
CA ASP A 52 -0.38 9.27 6.72
C ASP A 52 0.12 9.51 5.28
N VAL A 53 0.92 8.60 4.72
CA VAL A 53 1.34 8.65 3.30
C VAL A 53 0.16 8.54 2.36
N LEU A 54 -0.79 7.66 2.69
CA LEU A 54 -1.99 7.46 1.91
C LEU A 54 -3.01 8.60 2.13
N MET A 55 -2.87 9.47 3.12
CA MET A 55 -3.90 10.45 3.49
C MET A 55 -5.24 9.80 3.91
N HIS A 56 -5.20 8.66 4.61
CA HIS A 56 -6.39 8.08 5.25
C HIS A 56 -6.58 8.67 6.65
N VAL A 57 -7.76 9.24 6.91
CA VAL A 57 -8.14 9.78 8.23
C VAL A 57 -8.18 8.67 9.29
N ASP A 58 -8.65 7.48 8.90
CA ASP A 58 -8.72 6.30 9.76
C ASP A 58 -7.66 5.26 9.35
N PRO A 59 -6.62 5.03 10.17
CA PRO A 59 -5.60 4.01 9.90
C PRO A 59 -6.15 2.59 9.75
N ALA A 60 -7.32 2.28 10.31
CA ALA A 60 -7.96 0.97 10.15
C ALA A 60 -8.39 0.72 8.69
N MET A 61 -8.61 1.77 7.89
CA MET A 61 -8.82 1.61 6.44
C MET A 61 -7.56 1.06 5.77
N THR A 62 -6.39 1.62 6.09
CA THR A 62 -5.10 1.14 5.56
C THR A 62 -4.86 -0.31 5.95
N GLN A 63 -5.03 -0.61 7.25
CA GLN A 63 -4.80 -1.95 7.77
C GLN A 63 -5.71 -2.99 7.13
N ARG A 64 -6.99 -2.67 6.92
CA ARG A 64 -7.97 -3.61 6.33
C ARG A 64 -7.76 -3.87 4.84
N HIS A 65 -7.42 -2.84 4.07
CA HIS A 65 -7.40 -2.94 2.61
C HIS A 65 -6.01 -3.24 2.03
N TYR A 66 -4.94 -2.88 2.74
CA TYR A 66 -3.61 -2.87 2.15
C TYR A 66 -2.54 -3.62 2.93
N MET A 67 -2.78 -3.98 4.20
CA MET A 67 -1.79 -4.71 4.99
C MET A 67 -2.09 -6.20 4.97
N ALA A 68 -1.10 -7.00 4.59
CA ALA A 68 -1.28 -8.44 4.48
C ALA A 68 -1.30 -9.10 5.87
N GLY A 69 -2.39 -9.82 6.15
CA GLY A 69 -2.49 -10.73 7.29
C GLY A 69 -1.82 -12.09 7.02
N GLY A 70 -1.71 -12.92 8.06
CA GLY A 70 -1.27 -14.32 7.91
C GLY A 70 0.23 -14.54 7.67
N ARG A 71 1.06 -13.49 7.76
CA ARG A 71 2.53 -13.63 7.71
C ARG A 71 3.06 -14.16 9.04
N VAL A 72 4.07 -15.02 8.97
CA VAL A 72 4.78 -15.52 10.16
C VAL A 72 5.85 -14.49 10.56
N HIS A 73 5.75 -13.97 11.78
CA HIS A 73 6.71 -13.01 12.32
C HIS A 73 7.57 -13.67 13.39
N ARG A 74 8.83 -14.02 13.07
CA ARG A 74 9.77 -14.58 14.06
C ARG A 74 9.91 -13.69 15.29
N ALA A 75 9.99 -12.38 15.10
CA ALA A 75 10.05 -11.43 16.21
C ALA A 75 8.87 -11.56 17.18
N ALA A 76 7.66 -11.89 16.69
CA ALA A 76 6.51 -12.16 17.54
C ALA A 76 6.66 -13.48 18.31
N ALA A 77 7.17 -14.52 17.65
CA ALA A 77 7.49 -15.80 18.31
C ALA A 77 8.55 -15.61 19.40
N ASP A 78 9.64 -14.91 19.11
CA ASP A 78 10.73 -14.63 20.06
C ASP A 78 10.23 -13.81 21.27
N ALA A 79 9.34 -12.84 21.02
CA ALA A 79 8.75 -12.05 22.10
C ALA A 79 7.87 -12.90 23.03
N LEU A 80 7.10 -13.83 22.47
CA LEU A 80 6.28 -14.76 23.24
C LEU A 80 7.14 -15.77 24.00
N ASP A 81 8.18 -16.32 23.37
CA ASP A 81 9.09 -17.29 24.00
C ASP A 81 9.78 -16.69 25.22
N ARG A 82 10.29 -15.45 25.13
CA ARG A 82 10.85 -14.72 26.27
C ARG A 82 9.84 -14.54 27.41
N ALA A 83 8.62 -14.15 27.07
CA ALA A 83 7.56 -13.94 28.06
C ALA A 83 7.14 -15.23 28.79
N VAL A 84 7.11 -16.37 28.08
CA VAL A 84 6.70 -17.67 28.65
C VAL A 84 7.85 -18.35 29.40
N SER A 85 9.09 -18.19 28.94
CA SER A 85 10.27 -18.77 29.59
C SER A 85 10.79 -17.95 30.78
N GLY A 86 10.24 -16.75 31.03
CA GLY A 86 10.66 -15.87 32.11
C GLY A 86 11.98 -15.12 31.84
N GLN A 87 12.40 -15.04 30.58
CA GLN A 87 13.60 -14.32 30.15
C GLN A 87 13.22 -12.90 29.72
N PHE A 88 13.00 -12.01 30.69
CA PHE A 88 12.76 -10.59 30.45
C PHE A 88 14.05 -9.77 30.48
#